data_AF-A0A843IRT9-F1
#
_entry.id   AF-A0A843IRT9-F1
#
_cell.length_a   1.000
_cell.length_b   1.000
_cell.length_c   1.000
_cell.angle_alpha   90.00
_cell.angle_beta   90.00
_cell.angle_gamma   90.00
#
_symmetry.space_group_name_H-M   'P 1'
#
loop_
_entity.id
_entity.type
_entity.pdbx_description
1 polymer ?
#
loop_
_entity_poly.entity_id
_entity_poly.type
_entity_poly.pdbx_seq_one_letter_code
_entity_poly.pdbx_strand_id
1 'polypeptide(L)' 'MFKSGNCTSCTTCGSCQQTPNVDTPYLFCMHCQPSDAPCLLICSEGAIEVLGGAITLNSEKCTKCRDCVEVCPINVIKI' A
#
# COMPACT_ATOMS: atom_id res chain seq x y z
N MET A 1 22.74 -11.17 9.07
CA MET A 1 21.69 -12.21 9.22
C MET A 1 20.37 -11.56 9.58
N PHE A 2 19.43 -11.46 8.62
CA PHE A 2 18.05 -11.04 8.89
C PHE A 2 17.26 -12.28 9.32
N LYS A 3 16.84 -12.34 10.59
CA LYS A 3 16.03 -13.43 11.13
C LYS A 3 14.57 -13.03 11.09
N SER A 4 13.81 -13.64 10.19
CA SER A 4 12.35 -13.54 10.11
C SER A 4 11.75 -14.12 11.41
N GLY A 5 11.25 -13.27 12.29
CA GLY A 5 10.59 -13.66 13.53
C GLY A 5 9.17 -13.07 13.62
N ASN A 6 8.19 -13.92 13.88
CA ASN A 6 6.80 -13.50 14.08
C ASN A 6 6.65 -12.89 15.49
N CYS A 7 6.10 -11.69 15.56
CA CYS A 7 5.88 -10.93 16.79
C CYS A 7 4.75 -11.54 17.61
N THR A 8 5.10 -12.46 18.51
CA THR A 8 4.15 -13.16 19.38
C THR A 8 4.10 -12.60 20.80
N SER A 9 4.90 -11.58 21.14
CA SER A 9 4.91 -10.96 22.48
C SER A 9 5.21 -9.46 22.43
N CYS A 10 4.29 -8.69 21.83
CA CYS A 10 4.39 -7.24 21.77
C CYS A 10 4.02 -6.60 23.12
N THR A 11 5.02 -6.28 23.95
CA THR A 11 4.84 -5.58 25.25
C THR A 11 5.04 -4.07 25.16
N THR A 12 5.49 -3.52 24.03
CA THR A 12 5.67 -2.08 23.80
C THR A 12 5.50 -1.74 22.32
N CYS A 13 4.76 -0.68 22.01
CA CYS A 13 4.58 -0.21 20.63
C CYS A 13 5.90 0.36 20.10
N GLY A 14 6.39 -0.14 18.96
CA GLY A 14 7.61 0.36 18.28
C GLY A 14 8.87 -0.51 18.38
N SER A 15 8.87 -1.58 19.20
CA SER A 15 10.04 -2.46 19.35
C SER A 15 10.13 -3.58 18.31
N CYS A 16 9.05 -3.79 17.56
CA CYS A 16 8.98 -4.81 16.52
C CYS A 16 9.37 -4.18 15.18
N GLN A 17 10.63 -4.32 14.79
CA GLN A 17 11.09 -4.01 13.43
C GLN A 17 10.58 -5.06 12.42
N GLN A 18 9.28 -5.37 12.45
CA GLN A 18 8.64 -6.03 11.33
C GLN A 18 8.41 -4.95 10.27
N THR A 19 9.44 -4.72 9.47
CA THR A 19 9.22 -4.05 8.20
C THR A 19 8.29 -4.94 7.38
N PRO A 20 7.16 -4.44 6.86
CA PRO A 20 6.43 -5.17 5.83
C PRO A 20 7.42 -5.58 4.74
N ASN A 21 7.29 -6.81 4.24
CA ASN A 21 8.17 -7.33 3.20
C ASN A 21 8.20 -6.34 2.03
N VAL A 22 9.36 -5.74 1.77
CA VAL A 22 9.53 -4.57 0.88
C VAL A 22 9.30 -4.96 -0.59
N ASP A 23 9.30 -6.25 -0.90
CA ASP A 23 9.15 -6.76 -2.26
C ASP A 23 7.68 -6.86 -2.71
N THR A 24 6.72 -6.76 -1.78
CA THR A 24 5.29 -6.73 -2.12
C THR A 24 4.78 -5.30 -2.11
N PRO A 25 4.37 -4.74 -3.27
CA PRO A 25 3.77 -3.43 -3.28
C PRO A 25 2.44 -3.51 -2.51
N TYR A 26 2.42 -2.86 -1.35
CA TYR A 26 1.26 -2.75 -0.47
C TYR A 26 0.88 -1.28 -0.37
N LEU A 27 -0.31 -0.97 -0.88
CA LEU A 27 -0.93 0.33 -0.67
C LEU A 27 -2.03 0.16 0.36
N PHE A 28 -2.00 0.95 1.42
CA PHE A 28 -3.15 1.17 2.29
C PHE A 28 -3.18 2.65 2.63
N CYS A 29 -4.11 3.39 2.03
CA CYS A 29 -4.18 4.85 2.13
C CYS A 29 -5.60 5.31 2.41
N MET A 30 -5.77 6.23 3.35
CA MET A 30 -7.06 6.84 3.70
C MET A 30 -7.06 8.36 3.56
N HIS A 31 -6.12 8.92 2.79
CA HIS A 31 -5.97 10.38 2.68
C HIS A 31 -6.96 11.02 1.71
N CYS A 32 -7.39 10.28 0.70
CA CYS A 32 -8.39 10.73 -0.27
C CYS A 32 -9.72 10.04 0.01
N GLN A 33 -10.83 10.75 -0.24
CA GLN A 33 -12.12 10.09 -0.43
C GLN A 33 -12.03 9.22 -1.68
N PRO A 34 -12.59 7.99 -1.68
CA PRO A 34 -12.52 7.10 -2.82
C PRO A 34 -13.04 7.69 -4.14
N SER A 35 -14.03 8.59 -4.08
CA SER A 35 -14.59 9.29 -5.23
C SER A 35 -13.59 10.20 -5.95
N ASP A 36 -12.61 10.73 -5.21
CA ASP A 36 -11.70 11.78 -5.67
C ASP A 36 -10.23 11.32 -5.65
N ALA A 37 -10.00 10.02 -5.43
CA ALA A 37 -8.67 9.44 -5.35
C ALA A 37 -8.05 9.32 -6.75
N PRO A 38 -7.04 10.14 -7.12
CA PRO A 38 -6.48 10.13 -8.47
C PRO A 38 -5.81 8.79 -8.80
N CYS A 39 -5.23 8.12 -7.80
CA CYS A 39 -4.65 6.78 -7.95
C CYS A 39 -5.69 5.72 -8.30
N LEU A 40 -6.92 5.83 -7.78
CA LEU A 40 -8.02 4.92 -8.12
C LEU A 40 -8.51 5.18 -9.54
N LEU A 41 -8.67 6.45 -9.91
CA LEU A 41 -9.21 6.87 -11.20
C LEU A 41 -8.26 6.59 -12.39
N ILE A 42 -6.94 6.66 -12.18
CA ILE A 42 -5.95 6.42 -13.24
C ILE A 42 -5.64 4.93 -13.47
N CYS A 43 -5.97 4.06 -12.52
CA CYS A 43 -5.56 2.67 -12.56
C CYS A 43 -6.35 1.88 -13.62
N SER A 44 -5.76 1.72 -14.81
CA SER A 44 -6.39 1.03 -15.94
C SER A 44 -6.58 -0.48 -15.71
N GLU A 45 -5.71 -1.09 -14.92
CA GLU A 45 -5.78 -2.53 -14.58
C GLU A 45 -6.84 -2.85 -13.51
N GLY A 46 -7.42 -1.82 -12.87
CA GLY A 46 -8.28 -2.01 -11.70
C GLY A 46 -7.55 -2.70 -10.55
N ALA A 47 -6.23 -2.49 -10.44
CA ALA A 47 -5.40 -3.01 -9.37
C ALA A 47 -5.57 -2.20 -8.08
N ILE A 48 -5.95 -0.93 -8.15
CA ILE A 48 -6.28 -0.12 -6.98
C ILE A 48 -7.78 -0.23 -6.73
N GLU A 49 -8.16 -0.58 -5.50
CA GLU A 49 -9.55 -0.82 -5.09
C GLU A 49 -9.83 -0.24 -3.70
N VAL A 50 -11.09 -0.25 -3.29
CA VAL A 50 -11.53 0.34 -2.01
C VAL A 50 -12.04 -0.76 -1.10
N LEU A 51 -11.33 -1.04 -0.01
CA LEU A 51 -11.73 -2.03 0.99
C LEU A 51 -11.89 -1.35 2.35
N GLY A 52 -13.10 -1.40 2.91
CA GLY A 52 -13.38 -0.81 4.22
C GLY A 52 -13.18 0.71 4.28
N GLY A 53 -13.32 1.41 3.14
CA GLY A 53 -13.06 2.85 3.03
C GLY A 53 -11.60 3.24 2.82
N ALA A 54 -10.68 2.28 2.86
CA ALA A 54 -9.29 2.50 2.53
C ALA A 54 -9.00 2.13 1.07
N ILE A 55 -8.13 2.91 0.43
CA ILE A 55 -7.59 2.63 -0.89
C ILE A 55 -6.49 1.59 -0.72
N THR A 56 -6.63 0.46 -1.41
CA THR A 56 -5.73 -0.68 -1.35
C THR A 56 -5.22 -1.08 -2.73
N LEU A 57 -4.10 -1.81 -2.79
CA LEU A 57 -3.54 -2.35 -4.02
C LEU A 57 -3.64 -3.88 -4.04
N ASN A 58 -4.27 -4.40 -5.10
CA ASN A 58 -4.23 -5.81 -5.46
C ASN A 58 -2.95 -6.08 -6.27
N SER A 59 -1.96 -6.69 -5.62
CA SER A 59 -0.66 -6.98 -6.23
C SER A 59 -0.72 -7.97 -7.39
N GLU A 60 -1.76 -8.80 -7.49
CA GLU A 60 -1.93 -9.77 -8.59
C GLU A 60 -2.32 -9.09 -9.90
N LYS A 61 -3.05 -7.97 -9.82
CA LYS A 61 -3.44 -7.16 -10.98
C LYS A 61 -2.44 -6.06 -11.32
N CYS A 62 -1.53 -5.73 -10.40
CA CYS A 62 -0.61 -4.61 -10.57
C CYS A 62 0.50 -4.94 -11.58
N THR A 63 0.54 -4.21 -12.69
CA THR A 63 1.57 -4.34 -13.74
C THR A 63 2.82 -3.48 -13.49
N LYS A 64 2.86 -2.74 -12.38
CA LYS A 64 3.93 -1.79 -12.03
C LYS A 64 4.13 -0.68 -13.08
N CYS A 65 3.06 -0.19 -13.70
CA CYS A 65 3.09 0.94 -14.63
C CYS A 65 3.50 2.29 -13.99
N ARG A 66 3.32 2.41 -12.67
CA ARG A 66 3.66 3.58 -11.82
C ARG A 66 2.77 4.82 -12.01
N ASP A 67 1.72 4.78 -12.82
CA ASP A 67 0.82 5.93 -13.03
C ASP A 67 0.23 6.49 -11.73
N CYS A 68 -0.17 5.62 -10.80
CA CYS A 68 -0.69 6.02 -9.50
C CYS A 68 0.33 6.76 -8.62
N VAL A 69 1.64 6.52 -8.81
CA VAL A 69 2.71 7.23 -8.10
C VAL A 69 2.80 8.66 -8.62
N GLU A 70 2.80 8.83 -9.94
CA GLU A 70 2.92 10.14 -10.60
C GLU A 70 1.75 11.08 -10.28
N VAL A 71 0.53 10.55 -10.17
CA VAL A 71 -0.67 11.37 -9.88
C VAL A 71 -0.91 11.59 -8.38
N CYS A 72 -0.16 10.94 -7.49
CA CYS A 72 -0.38 11.06 -6.05
C CYS A 72 0.28 12.35 -5.50
N PRO A 73 -0.48 13.37 -5.08
CA PRO A 73 0.08 14.67 -4.68
C PRO A 73 0.96 14.60 -3.42
N ILE A 74 0.73 13.58 -2.58
CA ILE A 74 1.48 13.34 -1.34
C ILE A 74 2.55 12.25 -1.50
N ASN A 75 2.67 11.65 -2.69
CA ASN A 75 3.70 10.70 -3.07
C ASN A 75 3.92 9.55 -2.05
N VAL A 76 2.82 9.04 -1.48
CA VAL A 76 2.86 7.96 -0.45
C VAL A 76 2.88 6.56 -1.04
N ILE A 77 2.56 6.43 -2.32
CA ILE A 77 2.44 5.14 -3.02
C ILE A 77 3.84 4.68 -3.44
N LYS A 78 4.20 3.43 -3.11
CA LYS A 78 5.47 2.80 -3.52
C LYS A 78 5.18 1.45 -4.18
N ILE A 79 5.65 1.28 -5.42
CA ILE A 79 5.44 0.11 -6.29
C ILE A 79 6.72 -0.22 -7.03
#